data_AF-A0AAV0Q061-F1
#
_entry.id   AF-A0AAV0Q061-F1
#
_cell.length_a   1.000
_cell.length_b   1.000
_cell.length_c   1.000
_cell.angle_alpha   90.00
_cell.angle_beta   90.00
_cell.angle_gamma   90.00
#
_symmetry.space_group_name_H-M   'P 1'
#
loop_
_entity.id
_entity.type
_entity.pdbx_description
1 polymer ?
#
loop_
_entity_poly.entity_id
_entity_poly.type
_entity_poly.pdbx_seq_one_letter_code
_entity_poly.pdbx_strand_id
1 'polypeptide(L)'
;MRKSSQSTNGAGVAAEHIDRLVHLLFMSERCLVSKAASQLMALVHQTLKDVCLSSPKVAPEFYRAARDAILLYEAVVPVKLERKLDNFNQVAVLMHNDCLYLSQEILGLAFQYRPDFPTSIKEHAVFVDMAPRYYVMAEEILQRQIQLVILNLKEAIDGAGGFQNSHQMQQFESAKFSIDQVVFVLEKVRIIWEPLLLPSTYKKSMCAVLESVLSRITVEILLLDDMAAEETLELQRLIQLMLEGVSPLLDSLVSAVVFENKKPEEEDYSPKDSVDDLIPSLRKIRKLAGKVSSTLLYHVIPLVCSSQSGNPKLVVDLIRAIFTDTPLRKDCIRTISNVSPY
;
A
#
# COMPACT_ATOMS: atom_id res chain seq x y z
N MET A 1 -1.68 45.64 -24.44
CA MET A 1 -3.03 45.15 -24.07
C MET A 1 -3.19 43.72 -24.55
N ARG A 2 -3.57 42.83 -23.62
CA ARG A 2 -4.19 41.50 -23.76
C ARG A 2 -3.44 40.35 -24.46
N LYS A 3 -2.97 39.44 -23.59
CA LYS A 3 -2.89 37.98 -23.77
C LYS A 3 -4.30 37.37 -23.97
N SER A 4 -4.37 36.34 -24.81
CA SER A 4 -5.25 35.14 -24.71
C SER A 4 -4.95 34.29 -25.96
N SER A 5 -4.79 32.97 -25.96
CA SER A 5 -5.25 31.94 -25.02
C SER A 5 -4.57 30.61 -25.37
N GLN A 6 -3.75 30.09 -24.45
CA GLN A 6 -3.45 28.66 -24.35
C GLN A 6 -4.27 28.13 -23.17
N SER A 7 -5.31 27.36 -23.47
CA SER A 7 -6.09 26.61 -22.48
C SER A 7 -6.98 25.64 -23.25
N THR A 8 -6.50 24.43 -23.51
CA THR A 8 -7.33 23.30 -24.00
C THR A 8 -6.60 21.95 -23.93
N ASN A 9 -5.72 21.70 -22.94
CA ASN A 9 -5.12 20.36 -22.75
C ASN A 9 -5.62 19.61 -21.51
N GLY A 10 -6.39 20.24 -20.61
CA GLY A 10 -6.88 19.59 -19.38
C GLY A 10 -8.20 18.82 -19.51
N ALA A 11 -9.09 19.22 -20.44
CA ALA A 11 -10.44 18.65 -20.55
C ALA A 11 -10.48 17.28 -21.26
N GLY A 12 -9.58 17.04 -22.22
CA GLY A 12 -9.50 15.75 -22.93
C GLY A 12 -8.98 14.60 -22.06
N VAL A 13 -8.02 14.89 -21.17
CA VAL A 13 -7.46 13.90 -20.24
C VAL A 13 -8.49 13.52 -19.17
N ALA A 14 -9.26 14.47 -18.65
CA ALA A 14 -10.32 14.17 -17.68
C ALA A 14 -11.47 13.32 -18.28
N ALA A 15 -11.82 13.55 -19.55
CA ALA A 15 -12.84 12.77 -20.26
C ALA A 15 -12.39 11.33 -20.55
N GLU A 16 -11.10 11.10 -20.88
CA GLU A 16 -10.56 9.74 -21.08
C GLU A 16 -10.51 8.90 -19.81
N HIS A 17 -10.39 9.52 -18.63
CA HIS A 17 -10.42 8.82 -17.34
C HIS A 17 -11.82 8.37 -16.95
N ILE A 18 -12.88 9.10 -17.34
CA ILE A 18 -14.28 8.75 -17.02
C ILE A 18 -14.73 7.50 -17.78
N ASP A 19 -14.32 7.34 -19.03
CA ASP A 19 -14.65 6.18 -19.88
C ASP A 19 -14.01 4.86 -19.41
N ARG A 20 -13.03 4.96 -18.50
CA ARG A 20 -12.26 3.82 -17.95
C ARG A 20 -12.67 3.45 -16.53
N LEU A 21 -13.60 4.17 -15.93
CA LEU A 21 -14.06 3.94 -14.58
C LEU A 21 -15.20 2.91 -14.60
N VAL A 22 -14.99 1.75 -13.99
CA VAL A 22 -15.96 0.66 -13.94
C VAL A 22 -16.47 0.41 -12.53
N HIS A 23 -17.73 -0.01 -12.42
CA HIS A 23 -18.30 -0.51 -11.17
C HIS A 23 -17.92 -1.98 -11.00
N LEU A 24 -17.48 -2.36 -9.80
CA LEU A 24 -17.21 -3.75 -9.47
C LEU A 24 -18.53 -4.45 -9.08
N LEU A 25 -18.87 -5.59 -9.69
CA LEU A 25 -20.18 -6.21 -9.50
C LEU A 25 -20.50 -6.59 -8.05
N PHE A 26 -19.52 -7.11 -7.31
CA PHE A 26 -19.72 -7.57 -5.94
C PHE A 26 -19.04 -6.67 -4.90
N MET A 27 -18.66 -5.45 -5.29
CA MET A 27 -18.10 -4.44 -4.38
C MET A 27 -18.80 -3.09 -4.60
N SER A 28 -18.97 -2.29 -3.56
CA SER A 28 -19.62 -0.96 -3.67
C SER A 28 -18.74 0.10 -4.36
N GLU A 29 -17.54 -0.26 -4.79
CA GLU A 29 -16.49 0.66 -5.21
C GLU A 29 -16.32 0.66 -6.74
N ARG A 30 -15.61 1.69 -7.24
CA ARG A 30 -15.25 1.83 -8.65
C ARG A 30 -13.74 1.76 -8.79
N CYS A 31 -13.25 1.13 -9.85
CA CYS A 31 -11.84 1.10 -10.18
C CYS A 31 -11.59 1.59 -11.62
N LEU A 32 -10.41 2.16 -11.85
CA LEU A 32 -9.97 2.50 -13.19
C LEU A 32 -9.34 1.27 -13.84
N VAL A 33 -9.82 0.90 -15.03
CA VAL A 33 -9.31 -0.22 -15.81
C VAL A 33 -8.75 0.24 -17.15
N SER A 34 -7.90 -0.58 -17.75
CA SER A 34 -7.43 -0.36 -19.10
C SER A 34 -8.56 -0.53 -20.11
N LYS A 35 -8.40 0.14 -21.25
CA LYS A 35 -9.28 -0.04 -22.41
C LYS A 35 -9.32 -1.50 -22.88
N ALA A 36 -8.22 -2.24 -22.73
CA ALA A 36 -8.17 -3.63 -23.14
C ALA A 36 -9.08 -4.53 -22.27
N ALA A 37 -9.09 -4.32 -20.96
CA ALA A 37 -9.96 -5.07 -20.05
C ALA A 37 -11.45 -4.76 -20.29
N SER A 38 -11.80 -3.47 -20.45
CA SER A 38 -13.20 -3.10 -20.74
C SER A 38 -13.66 -3.59 -22.12
N GLN A 39 -12.81 -3.51 -23.15
CA GLN A 39 -13.12 -4.06 -24.47
C GLN A 39 -13.24 -5.58 -24.49
N LEU A 40 -12.41 -6.29 -23.73
CA LEU A 40 -12.54 -7.74 -23.55
C LEU A 40 -13.91 -8.07 -22.99
N MET A 41 -14.32 -7.41 -21.89
CA MET A 41 -15.59 -7.74 -21.26
C MET A 41 -16.78 -7.37 -22.15
N ALA A 42 -16.72 -6.25 -22.87
CA ALA A 42 -17.71 -5.90 -23.89
C ALA A 42 -17.83 -6.97 -24.98
N LEU A 43 -16.71 -7.50 -25.47
CA LEU A 43 -16.68 -8.59 -26.46
C LEU A 43 -17.31 -9.87 -25.89
N VAL A 44 -16.96 -10.23 -24.65
CA VAL A 44 -17.53 -11.40 -23.96
C VAL A 44 -19.05 -11.26 -23.83
N HIS A 45 -19.54 -10.14 -23.29
CA HIS A 45 -20.98 -9.87 -23.17
C HIS A 45 -21.70 -9.92 -24.51
N GLN A 46 -21.12 -9.35 -25.57
CA GLN A 46 -21.72 -9.41 -26.91
C GLN A 46 -21.80 -10.86 -27.41
N THR A 47 -20.70 -11.61 -27.27
CA THR A 47 -20.64 -13.02 -27.68
C THR A 47 -21.66 -13.86 -26.91
N LEU A 48 -21.85 -13.61 -25.62
CA LEU A 48 -22.85 -14.31 -24.80
C LEU A 48 -24.30 -13.96 -25.17
N LYS A 49 -24.58 -12.72 -25.60
CA LYS A 49 -25.88 -12.37 -26.19
C LYS A 49 -26.12 -13.17 -27.47
N ASP A 50 -25.08 -13.33 -28.30
CA ASP A 50 -25.16 -14.12 -29.53
C ASP A 50 -25.40 -15.61 -29.23
N VAL A 51 -24.86 -16.15 -28.12
CA VAL A 51 -25.18 -17.50 -27.62
C VAL A 51 -26.68 -17.64 -27.34
N CYS A 52 -27.31 -16.67 -26.65
CA CYS A 52 -28.74 -16.70 -26.33
C CYS A 52 -29.63 -16.70 -27.58
N LEU A 53 -29.17 -16.07 -28.67
CA LEU A 53 -29.91 -15.97 -29.94
C LEU A 53 -29.59 -17.11 -30.93
N SER A 54 -28.60 -17.95 -30.62
CA SER A 54 -28.08 -18.97 -31.53
C SER A 54 -28.84 -20.29 -31.46
N SER A 55 -28.81 -21.04 -32.56
CA SER A 55 -29.32 -22.41 -32.58
C SER A 55 -28.50 -23.34 -31.66
N PRO A 56 -29.07 -24.47 -31.21
CA PRO A 56 -28.36 -25.44 -30.36
C PRO A 56 -27.06 -25.99 -30.96
N LYS A 57 -26.89 -25.92 -32.28
CA LYS A 57 -25.67 -26.35 -33.00
C LYS A 57 -24.56 -25.29 -32.98
N VAL A 58 -24.91 -24.01 -32.96
CA VAL A 58 -23.97 -22.88 -33.09
C VAL A 58 -23.61 -22.28 -31.74
N ALA A 59 -24.56 -22.24 -30.80
CA ALA A 59 -24.39 -21.71 -29.45
C ALA A 59 -23.15 -22.26 -28.71
N PRO A 60 -22.78 -23.56 -28.83
CA PRO A 60 -21.57 -24.08 -28.20
C PRO A 60 -20.27 -23.43 -28.69
N GLU A 61 -20.18 -23.07 -29.97
CA GLU A 61 -18.98 -22.45 -30.53
C GLU A 61 -18.81 -21.00 -30.05
N PHE A 62 -19.90 -20.21 -29.99
CA PHE A 62 -19.86 -18.87 -29.40
C PHE A 62 -19.54 -18.89 -27.90
N TYR A 63 -20.10 -19.84 -27.16
CA TYR A 63 -19.77 -20.00 -25.75
C TYR A 63 -18.28 -20.32 -25.53
N ARG A 64 -17.71 -21.24 -26.33
CA ARG A 64 -16.27 -21.52 -26.30
C ARG A 64 -15.46 -20.28 -26.66
N ALA A 65 -15.84 -19.56 -27.71
CA ALA A 65 -15.16 -18.33 -28.10
C ALA A 65 -15.16 -17.27 -26.99
N ALA A 66 -16.26 -17.12 -26.24
CA ALA A 66 -16.33 -16.22 -25.09
C ALA A 66 -15.35 -16.63 -23.97
N ARG A 67 -15.26 -17.93 -23.67
CA ARG A 67 -14.29 -18.46 -22.70
C ARG A 67 -12.86 -18.32 -23.19
N ASP A 68 -12.60 -18.64 -24.45
CA ASP A 68 -11.27 -18.58 -25.06
C ASP A 68 -10.75 -17.14 -25.10
N ALA A 69 -11.61 -16.14 -25.32
CA ALA A 69 -11.24 -14.73 -25.24
C ALA A 69 -10.74 -14.33 -23.84
N ILE A 70 -11.40 -14.82 -22.79
CA ILE A 70 -10.96 -14.64 -21.39
C ILE A 70 -9.60 -15.33 -21.22
N LEU A 71 -9.51 -16.63 -21.50
CA LEU A 71 -8.26 -17.39 -21.36
C LEU A 71 -7.09 -16.77 -22.13
N LEU A 72 -7.33 -16.20 -23.31
CA LEU A 72 -6.29 -15.56 -24.11
C LEU A 72 -5.75 -14.28 -23.45
N TYR A 73 -6.61 -13.50 -22.79
CA TYR A 73 -6.14 -12.33 -22.03
C TYR A 73 -5.22 -12.78 -20.89
N GLU A 74 -5.64 -13.78 -20.11
CA GLU A 74 -4.86 -14.39 -19.02
C GLU A 74 -3.48 -14.86 -19.52
N ALA A 75 -3.42 -15.52 -20.67
CA ALA A 75 -2.17 -16.06 -21.20
C ALA A 75 -1.24 -15.02 -21.83
N VAL A 76 -1.78 -13.96 -22.44
CA VAL A 76 -1.00 -13.04 -23.30
C VAL A 76 -0.61 -11.75 -22.59
N VAL A 77 -1.53 -11.15 -21.84
CA VAL A 77 -1.33 -9.80 -21.28
C VAL A 77 -0.21 -9.77 -20.24
N PRO A 78 -0.12 -10.71 -19.28
CA PRO A 78 0.98 -10.71 -18.30
C PRO A 78 2.35 -10.82 -18.97
N VAL A 79 2.49 -11.74 -19.93
CA VAL A 79 3.75 -11.96 -20.67
C VAL A 79 4.14 -10.71 -21.47
N LYS A 80 3.18 -10.07 -22.14
CA LYS A 80 3.42 -8.86 -22.93
C LYS A 80 3.84 -7.67 -22.06
N LEU A 81 3.32 -7.59 -20.83
CA LEU A 81 3.57 -6.47 -19.92
C LEU A 81 4.70 -6.72 -18.93
N GLU A 82 5.22 -7.95 -18.81
CA GLU A 82 6.18 -8.36 -17.79
C GLU A 82 7.31 -7.35 -17.55
N ARG A 83 8.05 -6.98 -18.60
CA ARG A 83 9.15 -6.00 -18.50
C ARG A 83 8.70 -4.61 -18.04
N LYS A 84 7.45 -4.24 -18.30
CA LYS A 84 6.89 -2.94 -17.91
C LYS A 84 6.37 -2.96 -16.49
N LEU A 85 5.94 -4.11 -15.98
CA LEU A 85 5.43 -4.23 -14.60
C LEU A 85 6.50 -3.81 -13.59
N ASP A 86 7.75 -4.26 -13.80
CA ASP A 86 8.84 -3.93 -12.87
C ASP A 86 9.28 -2.45 -12.95
N ASN A 87 9.15 -1.84 -14.13
CA ASN A 87 9.69 -0.50 -14.40
C ASN A 87 8.69 0.64 -14.22
N PHE A 88 7.38 0.36 -14.29
CA PHE A 88 6.34 1.38 -14.31
C PHE A 88 5.21 1.04 -13.33
N ASN A 89 5.26 1.64 -12.13
CA ASN A 89 4.24 1.53 -11.07
C ASN A 89 2.79 1.59 -11.61
N GLN A 90 2.53 2.56 -12.50
CA GLN A 90 1.19 2.78 -13.06
C GLN A 90 0.68 1.59 -13.87
N VAL A 91 1.56 0.89 -14.60
CA VAL A 91 1.19 -0.27 -15.41
C VAL A 91 0.81 -1.45 -14.52
N ALA A 92 1.59 -1.70 -13.46
CA ALA A 92 1.32 -2.78 -12.51
C ALA A 92 0.00 -2.56 -11.76
N VAL A 93 -0.22 -1.35 -11.24
CA VAL A 93 -1.45 -1.00 -10.53
C VAL A 93 -2.68 -1.07 -11.44
N LEU A 94 -2.58 -0.60 -12.68
CA LEU A 94 -3.68 -0.70 -13.64
C LEU A 94 -3.99 -2.16 -13.99
N MET A 95 -2.96 -3.00 -14.12
CA MET A 95 -3.16 -4.43 -14.39
C MET A 95 -3.76 -5.17 -13.18
N HIS A 96 -3.41 -4.79 -11.95
CA HIS A 96 -4.10 -5.27 -10.75
C HIS A 96 -5.60 -4.96 -10.83
N ASN A 97 -5.97 -3.71 -11.14
CA ASN A 97 -7.38 -3.32 -11.28
C ASN A 97 -8.08 -4.08 -12.42
N ASP A 98 -7.43 -4.25 -13.56
CA ASP A 98 -7.98 -5.02 -14.68
C ASP A 98 -8.32 -6.45 -14.24
N CYS A 99 -7.38 -7.12 -13.58
CA CYS A 99 -7.56 -8.50 -13.15
C CYS A 99 -8.64 -8.62 -12.06
N LEU A 100 -8.69 -7.66 -11.13
CA LEU A 100 -9.73 -7.59 -10.12
C LEU A 100 -11.12 -7.41 -10.76
N TYR A 101 -11.26 -6.43 -11.66
CA TYR A 101 -12.50 -6.18 -12.42
C TYR A 101 -12.95 -7.42 -13.19
N LEU A 102 -12.05 -8.01 -14.00
CA LEU A 102 -12.37 -9.20 -14.79
C LEU A 102 -12.80 -10.37 -13.91
N SER A 103 -12.13 -10.59 -12.76
CA SER A 103 -12.54 -11.61 -11.81
C SER A 103 -13.98 -11.42 -11.34
N GLN A 104 -14.40 -10.18 -11.05
CA GLN A 104 -15.77 -9.89 -10.60
C GLN A 104 -16.77 -10.11 -11.73
N GLU A 105 -16.50 -9.58 -12.92
CA GLU A 105 -17.41 -9.74 -14.08
C GLU A 105 -17.63 -11.21 -14.44
N ILE A 106 -16.55 -12.01 -14.47
CA ILE A 106 -16.60 -13.44 -14.80
C ILE A 106 -17.55 -14.21 -13.87
N LEU A 107 -17.59 -13.87 -12.58
CA LEU A 107 -18.51 -14.49 -11.61
C LEU A 107 -19.99 -14.20 -11.95
N GLY A 108 -20.28 -13.03 -12.53
CA GLY A 108 -21.63 -12.62 -12.91
C GLY A 108 -22.14 -13.22 -14.23
N LEU A 109 -21.25 -13.64 -15.14
CA LEU A 109 -21.63 -14.06 -16.51
C LEU A 109 -22.64 -15.21 -16.52
N ALA A 110 -22.39 -16.27 -15.76
CA ALA A 110 -23.29 -17.42 -15.72
C ALA A 110 -24.65 -17.04 -15.15
N PHE A 111 -24.69 -16.20 -14.11
CA PHE A 111 -25.94 -15.74 -13.52
C PHE A 111 -26.77 -14.91 -14.50
N GLN A 112 -26.11 -14.02 -15.25
CA GLN A 112 -26.79 -13.13 -16.18
C GLN A 112 -27.35 -13.84 -17.42
N TYR A 113 -26.62 -14.78 -18.02
CA TYR A 113 -26.96 -15.30 -19.35
C TYR A 113 -27.50 -16.74 -19.37
N ARG A 114 -27.16 -17.58 -18.39
CA ARG A 114 -27.55 -18.99 -18.38
C ARG A 114 -29.07 -19.23 -18.47
N PRO A 115 -29.96 -18.39 -17.91
CA PRO A 115 -31.41 -18.57 -18.09
C PRO A 115 -31.86 -18.62 -19.56
N ASP A 116 -31.20 -17.86 -20.43
CA ASP A 116 -31.58 -17.68 -21.84
C ASP A 116 -30.77 -18.57 -22.80
N PHE A 117 -29.82 -19.35 -22.30
CA PHE A 117 -29.04 -20.27 -23.12
C PHE A 117 -29.88 -21.42 -23.69
N PRO A 118 -29.56 -21.88 -24.91
CA PRO A 118 -30.13 -23.12 -25.46
C PRO A 118 -29.86 -24.33 -24.55
N THR A 119 -30.78 -25.29 -24.54
CA THR A 119 -30.69 -26.50 -23.70
C THR A 119 -29.40 -27.28 -23.88
N SER A 120 -28.80 -27.26 -25.08
CA SER A 120 -27.53 -27.93 -25.36
C SER A 120 -26.37 -27.45 -24.50
N ILE A 121 -26.41 -26.21 -24.00
CA ILE A 121 -25.33 -25.61 -23.20
C ILE A 121 -25.74 -25.18 -21.80
N LYS A 122 -27.04 -25.01 -21.56
CA LYS A 122 -27.58 -24.49 -20.30
C LYS A 122 -27.13 -25.28 -19.06
N GLU A 123 -26.91 -26.59 -19.16
CA GLU A 123 -26.43 -27.41 -18.04
C GLU A 123 -24.91 -27.39 -17.87
N HIS A 124 -24.17 -27.12 -18.95
CA HIS A 124 -22.71 -27.21 -19.04
C HIS A 124 -22.01 -25.86 -18.94
N ALA A 125 -22.75 -24.75 -18.99
CA ALA A 125 -22.19 -23.41 -18.96
C ALA A 125 -21.63 -23.05 -17.57
N VAL A 126 -20.30 -22.98 -17.49
CA VAL A 126 -19.53 -22.54 -16.32
C VAL A 126 -18.64 -21.34 -16.71
N PHE A 127 -18.43 -20.41 -15.79
CA PHE A 127 -17.48 -19.28 -15.92
C PHE A 127 -16.69 -19.05 -14.63
N VAL A 128 -17.33 -19.35 -13.49
CA VAL A 128 -16.77 -19.19 -12.13
C VAL A 128 -15.45 -19.93 -11.92
N ASP A 129 -15.12 -20.93 -12.73
CA ASP A 129 -13.85 -21.65 -12.70
C ASP A 129 -12.66 -20.80 -13.15
N MET A 130 -12.90 -19.70 -13.89
CA MET A 130 -11.85 -18.82 -14.40
C MET A 130 -11.58 -17.62 -13.49
N ALA A 131 -12.58 -17.15 -12.74
CA ALA A 131 -12.46 -15.97 -11.90
C ALA A 131 -11.32 -16.04 -10.86
N PRO A 132 -11.12 -17.16 -10.12
CA PRO A 132 -10.06 -17.24 -9.11
C PRO A 132 -8.66 -16.98 -9.65
N ARG A 133 -8.37 -17.37 -10.90
CA ARG A 133 -7.05 -17.16 -11.49
C ARG A 133 -6.78 -15.68 -11.74
N TYR A 134 -7.79 -14.92 -12.15
CA TYR A 134 -7.71 -13.48 -12.28
C TYR A 134 -7.54 -12.78 -10.93
N TYR A 135 -8.28 -13.22 -9.91
CA TYR A 135 -8.12 -12.67 -8.56
C TYR A 135 -6.71 -12.90 -8.01
N VAL A 136 -6.20 -14.13 -8.11
CA VAL A 136 -4.82 -14.46 -7.68
C VAL A 136 -3.80 -13.62 -8.44
N MET A 137 -3.93 -13.52 -9.77
CA MET A 137 -3.06 -12.68 -10.58
C MET A 137 -3.10 -11.20 -10.17
N ALA A 138 -4.28 -10.67 -9.83
CA ALA A 138 -4.42 -9.29 -9.33
C ALA A 138 -3.60 -9.10 -8.05
N GLU A 139 -3.74 -10.01 -7.08
CA GLU A 139 -3.01 -9.98 -5.81
C GLU A 139 -1.50 -10.13 -6.02
N GLU A 140 -1.06 -11.08 -6.84
CA GLU A 140 0.36 -11.32 -7.12
C GLU A 140 1.05 -10.10 -7.74
N ILE A 141 0.39 -9.43 -8.69
CA ILE A 141 0.92 -8.23 -9.34
C ILE A 141 1.09 -7.10 -8.33
N LEU A 142 0.08 -6.86 -7.49
CA LEU A 142 0.13 -5.79 -6.49
C LEU A 142 1.19 -6.11 -5.42
N GLN A 143 1.24 -7.35 -4.93
CA GLN A 143 2.25 -7.77 -3.95
C GLN A 143 3.67 -7.62 -4.49
N ARG A 144 3.91 -8.06 -5.74
CA ARG A 144 5.21 -7.84 -6.42
C ARG A 144 5.55 -6.34 -6.47
N GLN A 145 4.58 -5.50 -6.80
CA GLN A 145 4.82 -4.06 -6.86
C GLN A 145 5.14 -3.44 -5.51
N ILE A 146 4.46 -3.87 -4.43
CA ILE A 146 4.77 -3.47 -3.06
C ILE A 146 6.21 -3.86 -2.70
N GLN A 147 6.65 -5.07 -3.04
CA GLN A 147 8.01 -5.52 -2.76
C GLN A 147 9.07 -4.71 -3.53
N LEU A 148 8.83 -4.39 -4.80
CA LEU A 148 9.73 -3.54 -5.59
C LEU A 148 9.86 -2.13 -5.00
N VAL A 149 8.74 -1.53 -4.57
CA VAL A 149 8.76 -0.24 -3.89
C VAL A 149 9.54 -0.32 -2.58
N ILE A 150 9.32 -1.36 -1.77
CA ILE A 150 10.07 -1.58 -0.53
C ILE A 150 11.56 -1.75 -0.79
N LEU A 151 11.95 -2.48 -1.85
CA LEU A 151 13.35 -2.67 -2.24
C LEU A 151 14.00 -1.32 -2.57
N ASN A 152 13.38 -0.53 -3.45
CA ASN A 152 13.89 0.79 -3.83
C ASN A 152 14.03 1.74 -2.63
N LEU A 153 13.11 1.66 -1.67
CA LEU A 153 13.16 2.45 -0.45
C LEU A 153 14.28 1.99 0.48
N LYS A 154 14.55 0.68 0.56
CA LYS A 154 15.70 0.14 1.32
C LYS A 154 17.02 0.56 0.68
N GLU A 155 17.14 0.51 -0.64
CA GLU A 155 18.32 1.00 -1.35
C GLU A 155 18.54 2.51 -1.11
N ALA A 156 17.46 3.30 -1.07
CA ALA A 156 17.54 4.71 -0.72
C ALA A 156 18.02 4.93 0.73
N ILE A 157 17.59 4.09 1.69
CA ILE A 157 18.09 4.12 3.07
C ILE A 157 19.57 3.71 3.12
N ASP A 158 19.98 2.68 2.39
CA ASP A 158 21.37 2.20 2.38
C ASP A 158 22.34 3.29 1.89
N GLY A 159 21.86 4.24 1.07
CA GLY A 159 22.58 5.46 0.69
C GLY A 159 23.07 6.31 1.87
N ALA A 160 22.49 6.16 3.06
CA ALA A 160 22.93 6.87 4.27
C ALA A 160 24.28 6.35 4.77
N GLY A 161 24.64 5.10 4.46
CA GLY A 161 25.78 4.43 5.09
C GLY A 161 25.57 4.15 6.59
N GLY A 162 24.31 4.06 7.01
CA GLY A 162 23.88 3.94 8.40
C GLY A 162 23.62 5.28 9.10
N PHE A 163 23.01 5.23 10.28
CA PHE A 163 22.64 6.42 11.07
C PHE A 163 23.62 6.76 12.21
N GLN A 164 24.69 5.97 12.37
CA GLN A 164 25.77 6.22 13.33
C GLN A 164 26.57 7.48 12.99
N ASN A 165 27.24 8.07 13.98
CA ASN A 165 28.06 9.28 13.85
C ASN A 165 27.32 10.49 13.24
N SER A 166 26.01 10.59 13.45
CA SER A 166 25.17 11.67 12.89
C SER A 166 25.56 13.07 13.39
N HIS A 167 26.35 13.18 14.47
CA HIS A 167 26.95 14.43 14.93
C HIS A 167 28.01 14.99 13.95
N GLN A 168 28.54 14.15 13.05
CA GLN A 168 29.48 14.57 12.02
C GLN A 168 28.71 15.12 10.83
N MET A 169 29.05 16.35 10.39
CA MET A 169 28.35 17.05 9.32
C MET A 169 28.18 16.22 8.04
N GLN A 170 29.22 15.49 7.61
CA GLN A 170 29.16 14.67 6.40
C GLN A 170 28.14 13.53 6.53
N GLN A 171 28.12 12.86 7.68
CA GLN A 171 27.23 11.73 7.94
C GLN A 171 25.78 12.19 8.12
N PHE A 172 25.59 13.34 8.78
CA PHE A 172 24.28 13.99 8.87
C PHE A 172 23.71 14.31 7.49
N GLU A 173 24.48 14.98 6.63
CA GLU A 173 24.04 15.33 5.28
C GLU A 173 23.74 14.10 4.42
N SER A 174 24.53 13.03 4.55
CA SER A 174 24.28 11.74 3.90
C SER A 174 22.95 11.11 4.34
N ALA A 175 22.72 11.05 5.66
CA ALA A 175 21.48 10.51 6.23
C ALA A 175 20.26 11.36 5.86
N LYS A 176 20.40 12.69 5.91
CA LYS A 176 19.35 13.64 5.50
C LYS A 176 19.01 13.47 4.03
N PHE A 177 20.01 13.43 3.14
CA PHE A 177 19.78 13.21 1.72
C PHE A 177 19.04 11.89 1.45
N SER A 178 19.39 10.83 2.17
CA SER A 178 18.74 9.52 2.06
C SER A 178 17.28 9.55 2.53
N ILE A 179 17.00 10.27 3.62
CA ILE A 179 15.61 10.54 4.06
C ILE A 179 14.84 11.33 3.00
N ASP A 180 15.45 12.37 2.42
CA ASP A 180 14.83 13.17 1.34
C ASP A 180 14.51 12.28 0.13
N GLN A 181 15.37 11.31 -0.22
CA GLN A 181 15.09 10.31 -1.27
C GLN A 181 13.93 9.38 -0.91
N VAL A 182 13.88 8.88 0.33
CA VAL A 182 12.78 8.03 0.83
C VAL A 182 11.44 8.77 0.72
N VAL A 183 11.37 10.00 1.22
CA VAL A 183 10.17 10.85 1.15
C VAL A 183 9.75 11.07 -0.31
N PHE A 184 10.70 11.36 -1.18
CA PHE A 184 10.44 11.57 -2.60
C PHE A 184 9.88 10.33 -3.31
N VAL A 185 10.43 9.14 -3.03
CA VAL A 185 9.93 7.88 -3.60
C VAL A 185 8.52 7.58 -3.07
N LEU A 186 8.28 7.76 -1.78
CA LEU A 186 6.95 7.57 -1.18
C LEU A 186 5.89 8.49 -1.82
N GLU A 187 6.21 9.76 -2.02
CA GLU A 187 5.28 10.71 -2.65
C GLU A 187 5.00 10.36 -4.11
N LYS A 188 6.01 9.90 -4.86
CA LYS A 188 5.81 9.39 -6.22
C LYS A 188 4.86 8.20 -6.25
N VAL A 189 5.02 7.27 -5.32
CA VAL A 189 4.15 6.09 -5.21
C VAL A 189 2.73 6.52 -4.87
N ARG A 190 2.55 7.40 -3.89
CA ARG A 190 1.26 7.98 -3.52
C ARG A 190 0.52 8.57 -4.71
N ILE A 191 1.16 9.48 -5.46
CA ILE A 191 0.56 10.18 -6.61
C ILE A 191 0.02 9.19 -7.66
N ILE A 192 0.64 8.02 -7.79
CA ILE A 192 0.22 6.98 -8.75
C ILE A 192 -0.84 6.07 -8.14
N TRP A 193 -0.65 5.62 -6.90
CA TRP A 193 -1.48 4.59 -6.28
C TRP A 193 -2.81 5.13 -5.76
N GLU A 194 -2.80 6.30 -5.11
CA GLU A 194 -3.99 6.93 -4.50
C GLU A 194 -5.16 7.11 -5.50
N PRO A 195 -4.96 7.63 -6.73
CA PRO A 195 -6.07 7.79 -7.68
C PRO A 195 -6.47 6.51 -8.42
N LEU A 196 -5.64 5.46 -8.39
CA LEU A 196 -5.87 4.25 -9.19
C LEU A 196 -6.41 3.08 -8.36
N LEU A 197 -5.85 2.85 -7.17
CA LEU A 197 -6.26 1.74 -6.31
C LEU A 197 -7.59 2.03 -5.62
N LEU A 198 -8.31 0.97 -5.29
CA LEU A 198 -9.43 1.06 -4.36
C LEU A 198 -8.96 1.63 -3.01
N PRO A 199 -9.77 2.44 -2.31
CA PRO A 199 -9.35 3.09 -1.06
C PRO A 199 -8.78 2.11 -0.03
N SER A 200 -9.42 0.95 0.12
CA SER A 200 -9.00 -0.11 1.04
C SER A 200 -7.68 -0.76 0.64
N THR A 201 -7.51 -1.02 -0.65
CA THR A 201 -6.29 -1.59 -1.22
C THR A 201 -5.13 -0.59 -1.12
N TYR A 202 -5.36 0.68 -1.45
CA TYR A 202 -4.39 1.77 -1.30
C TYR A 202 -3.90 1.88 0.15
N LYS A 203 -4.84 1.98 1.09
CA LYS A 203 -4.55 2.07 2.53
C LYS A 203 -3.67 0.92 3.00
N LYS A 204 -4.10 -0.33 2.75
CA LYS A 204 -3.34 -1.53 3.18
C LYS A 204 -1.94 -1.56 2.56
N SER A 205 -1.84 -1.27 1.26
CA SER A 205 -0.58 -1.32 0.53
C SER A 205 0.41 -0.26 1.02
N MET A 206 -0.03 0.99 1.17
CA MET A 206 0.82 2.08 1.67
C MET A 206 1.20 1.91 3.14
N CYS A 207 0.30 1.41 3.99
CA CYS A 207 0.64 1.07 5.38
C CYS A 207 1.74 0.00 5.44
N ALA A 208 1.67 -1.04 4.60
CA ALA A 208 2.71 -2.07 4.53
C ALA A 208 4.07 -1.52 4.09
N VAL A 209 4.07 -0.65 3.07
CA VAL A 209 5.29 0.05 2.60
C VAL A 209 5.89 0.91 3.71
N LEU A 210 5.07 1.76 4.35
CA LEU A 210 5.51 2.63 5.44
C LEU A 210 6.03 1.83 6.63
N GLU A 211 5.33 0.79 7.06
CA GLU A 211 5.78 -0.06 8.17
C GLU A 211 7.15 -0.68 7.85
N SER A 212 7.38 -1.17 6.63
CA SER A 212 8.68 -1.73 6.26
C SER A 212 9.81 -0.71 6.33
N VAL A 213 9.59 0.51 5.86
CA VAL A 213 10.61 1.58 5.83
C VAL A 213 10.88 2.11 7.22
N LEU A 214 9.83 2.46 7.96
CA LEU A 214 9.94 3.00 9.31
C LEU A 214 10.51 1.95 10.28
N SER A 215 10.14 0.67 10.13
CA SER A 215 10.71 -0.41 10.91
C SER A 215 12.21 -0.55 10.67
N ARG A 216 12.66 -0.51 9.41
CA ARG A 216 14.08 -0.56 9.05
C ARG A 216 14.88 0.57 9.73
N ILE A 217 14.42 1.82 9.59
CA ILE A 217 15.07 3.00 10.20
C ILE A 217 15.06 2.90 11.73
N THR A 218 13.93 2.49 12.32
CA THR A 218 13.81 2.32 13.77
C THR A 218 14.82 1.29 14.29
N VAL A 219 14.96 0.16 13.61
CA VAL A 219 15.90 -0.89 14.00
C VAL A 219 17.34 -0.40 13.91
N GLU A 220 17.72 0.33 12.86
CA GLU A 220 19.08 0.89 12.77
C GLU A 220 19.41 1.84 13.91
N ILE A 221 18.47 2.75 14.23
CA ILE A 221 18.66 3.72 15.32
C ILE A 221 18.73 3.01 16.67
N LEU A 222 17.90 1.99 16.90
CA LEU A 222 17.88 1.24 18.17
C LEU A 222 19.09 0.31 18.36
N LEU A 223 19.83 0.01 17.28
CA LEU A 223 21.05 -0.82 17.33
C LEU A 223 22.32 0.01 17.50
N LEU A 224 22.23 1.34 17.53
CA LEU A 224 23.35 2.19 17.91
C LEU A 224 23.67 1.96 19.39
N ASP A 225 24.95 1.85 19.74
CA ASP A 225 25.42 1.74 21.12
C ASP A 225 26.16 3.03 21.53
N ASP A 226 26.07 3.40 22.81
CA ASP A 226 26.83 4.49 23.42
C ASP A 226 26.70 5.86 22.71
N MET A 227 25.48 6.23 22.28
CA MET A 227 25.22 7.50 21.58
C MET A 227 25.58 8.71 22.44
N ALA A 228 26.36 9.63 21.87
CA ALA A 228 26.61 10.93 22.50
C ALA A 228 25.33 11.78 22.54
N ALA A 229 25.27 12.77 23.44
CA ALA A 229 24.11 13.67 23.53
C ALA A 229 23.90 14.45 22.23
N GLU A 230 24.99 14.90 21.60
CA GLU A 230 24.98 15.59 20.31
C GLU A 230 24.44 14.68 19.18
N GLU A 231 24.86 13.42 19.15
CA GLU A 231 24.39 12.43 18.17
C GLU A 231 22.90 12.15 18.34
N THR A 232 22.43 12.08 19.59
CA THR A 232 21.01 11.84 19.87
C THR A 232 20.14 13.03 19.40
N LEU A 233 20.63 14.27 19.54
CA LEU A 233 19.95 15.47 19.04
C LEU A 233 19.88 15.50 17.50
N GLU A 234 20.98 15.16 16.82
CA GLU A 234 20.98 15.14 15.35
C GLU A 234 20.10 14.01 14.79
N LEU A 235 20.07 12.83 15.43
CA LEU A 235 19.12 11.77 15.10
C LEU A 235 17.67 12.22 15.29
N GLN A 236 17.37 12.94 16.37
CA GLN A 236 16.04 13.49 16.60
C GLN A 236 15.62 14.45 15.48
N ARG A 237 16.56 15.28 15.01
CA ARG A 237 16.34 16.19 13.88
C ARG A 237 16.07 15.43 12.57
N LEU A 238 16.84 14.39 12.28
CA LEU A 238 16.61 13.52 11.11
C LEU A 238 15.23 12.86 11.16
N ILE A 239 14.83 12.35 12.32
CA ILE A 239 13.50 11.77 12.53
C ILE A 239 12.39 12.80 12.30
N GLN A 240 12.56 14.03 12.81
CA GLN A 240 11.58 15.11 12.60
C GLN A 240 11.44 15.47 11.12
N LEU A 241 12.55 15.61 10.39
CA LEU A 241 12.53 15.87 8.95
C LEU A 241 11.80 14.76 8.19
N MET A 242 12.04 13.50 8.55
CA MET A 242 11.32 12.37 7.94
C MET A 242 9.82 12.42 8.25
N LEU A 243 9.43 12.67 9.51
CA LEU A 243 8.02 12.77 9.91
C LEU A 243 7.29 13.91 9.21
N GLU A 244 7.93 15.07 9.08
CA GLU A 244 7.42 16.22 8.33
C GLU A 244 7.25 15.86 6.84
N GLY A 245 8.25 15.20 6.26
CA GLY A 245 8.24 14.78 4.85
C GLY A 245 7.13 13.78 4.53
N VAL A 246 6.83 12.82 5.42
CA VAL A 246 5.76 11.84 5.21
C VAL A 246 4.37 12.31 5.65
N SER A 247 4.25 13.49 6.27
CA SER A 247 2.95 14.01 6.76
C SER A 247 1.85 14.04 5.69
N PRO A 248 2.09 14.53 4.46
CA PRO A 248 1.05 14.57 3.42
C PRO A 248 0.49 13.19 3.06
N LEU A 249 1.35 12.16 3.10
CA LEU A 249 0.96 10.77 2.89
C LEU A 249 0.13 10.25 4.07
N LEU A 250 0.52 10.57 5.31
CA LEU A 250 -0.24 10.17 6.49
C LEU A 250 -1.64 10.79 6.50
N ASP A 251 -1.76 12.06 6.09
CA ASP A 251 -3.05 12.76 5.97
C ASP A 251 -3.95 12.12 4.90
N SER A 252 -3.36 11.68 3.78
CA SER A 252 -4.06 10.90 2.75
C SER A 252 -4.59 9.57 3.30
N LEU A 253 -3.79 8.84 4.09
CA LEU A 253 -4.21 7.58 4.71
C LEU A 253 -5.32 7.78 5.75
N VAL A 254 -5.23 8.81 6.58
CA VAL A 254 -6.30 9.16 7.54
C VAL A 254 -7.59 9.47 6.79
N SER A 255 -7.50 10.21 5.69
CA SER A 255 -8.67 10.52 4.85
C SER A 255 -9.31 9.25 4.31
N ALA A 256 -8.51 8.31 3.79
CA ALA A 256 -9.00 7.01 3.30
C ALA A 256 -9.72 6.20 4.39
N VAL A 257 -9.22 6.19 5.64
CA VAL A 257 -9.85 5.52 6.80
C VAL A 257 -11.25 6.09 7.10
N VAL A 258 -11.39 7.42 7.03
CA VAL A 258 -12.69 8.09 7.29
C VAL A 258 -13.72 7.75 6.22
N PHE A 259 -13.30 7.56 4.96
CA PHE A 259 -14.20 7.15 3.88
C PHE A 259 -14.70 5.71 4.04
N GLU A 260 -13.84 4.77 4.46
CA GLU A 260 -14.24 3.37 4.70
C GLU A 260 -15.27 3.25 5.83
N ASN A 261 -15.12 4.04 6.90
CA ASN A 261 -15.97 3.97 8.09
C ASN A 261 -17.30 4.74 7.95
N LYS A 262 -17.54 5.43 6.83
CA LYS A 262 -18.80 6.15 6.53
C LYS A 262 -19.82 5.30 5.77
N LYS A 263 -19.73 3.97 5.81
CA LYS A 263 -20.82 3.12 5.29
C LYS A 263 -22.11 3.42 6.07
N PRO A 264 -23.22 3.73 5.38
CA PRO A 264 -24.49 3.99 6.03
C PRO A 264 -25.02 2.65 6.56
N GLU A 265 -25.51 2.65 7.80
CA GLU A 265 -26.16 1.53 8.50
C GLU A 265 -25.21 0.51 9.14
N GLU A 266 -24.54 0.92 10.23
CA GLU A 266 -24.36 0.09 11.43
C GLU A 266 -23.84 0.99 12.56
N GLU A 267 -24.72 1.33 13.51
CA GLU A 267 -24.39 2.05 14.73
C GLU A 267 -23.59 1.14 15.68
N ASP A 268 -22.59 1.73 16.34
CA ASP A 268 -21.81 1.19 17.48
C ASP A 268 -20.55 0.38 17.16
N TYR A 269 -19.61 0.96 16.41
CA TYR A 269 -18.18 0.63 16.54
C TYR A 269 -17.35 1.91 16.60
N SER A 270 -16.65 2.14 17.73
CA SER A 270 -15.62 3.17 17.82
C SER A 270 -14.58 2.96 16.72
N PRO A 271 -13.94 4.01 16.15
CA PRO A 271 -12.89 3.85 15.15
C PRO A 271 -11.71 3.08 15.77
N LYS A 272 -11.63 1.76 15.53
CA LYS A 272 -10.64 0.88 16.18
C LYS A 272 -9.27 0.91 15.53
N ASP A 273 -9.15 1.43 14.32
CA ASP A 273 -7.88 1.44 13.57
C ASP A 273 -7.40 2.88 13.37
N SER A 274 -6.61 3.38 14.31
CA SER A 274 -5.80 4.56 14.03
C SER A 274 -4.67 4.18 13.07
N VAL A 275 -4.18 5.13 12.26
CA VAL A 275 -3.01 4.88 11.38
C VAL A 275 -1.80 4.38 12.18
N ASP A 276 -1.74 4.71 13.48
CA ASP A 276 -0.68 4.28 14.40
C ASP A 276 -0.80 2.80 14.79
N ASP A 277 -2.00 2.24 14.78
CA ASP A 277 -2.23 0.81 15.03
C ASP A 277 -1.85 -0.02 13.79
N LEU A 278 -2.08 0.53 12.60
CA LEU A 278 -1.70 -0.09 11.33
C LEU A 278 -0.20 0.02 11.03
N ILE A 279 0.49 0.99 11.63
CA ILE A 279 1.93 1.23 11.44
C ILE A 279 2.62 1.32 12.81
N PRO A 280 2.86 0.19 13.49
CA PRO A 280 3.50 0.16 14.80
C PRO A 280 4.84 0.92 14.85
N SER A 281 5.62 0.92 13.77
CA SER A 281 6.90 1.61 13.72
C SER A 281 6.77 3.13 13.61
N LEU A 282 5.69 3.65 13.04
CA LEU A 282 5.39 5.09 13.09
C LEU A 282 5.20 5.56 14.54
N ARG A 283 4.46 4.79 15.34
CA ARG A 283 4.27 5.05 16.76
C ARG A 283 5.61 5.05 17.52
N LYS A 284 6.52 4.13 17.20
CA LYS A 284 7.87 4.08 17.80
C LYS A 284 8.67 5.33 17.45
N ILE A 285 8.70 5.70 16.17
CA ILE A 285 9.46 6.85 15.68
C ILE A 285 8.93 8.16 16.27
N ARG A 286 7.62 8.36 16.38
CA ARG A 286 7.05 9.54 17.05
C ARG A 286 7.46 9.63 18.53
N LYS A 287 7.58 8.48 19.22
CA LYS A 287 8.09 8.45 20.60
C LYS A 287 9.57 8.85 20.67
N LEU A 288 10.38 8.42 19.71
CA LEU A 288 11.78 8.85 19.57
C LEU A 288 11.89 10.35 19.28
N ALA A 289 11.05 10.87 18.39
CA ALA A 289 11.01 12.29 18.01
C ALA A 289 10.62 13.24 19.15
N GLY A 290 9.74 12.79 20.06
CA GLY A 290 9.10 13.67 21.05
C GLY A 290 9.81 13.78 22.40
N LYS A 291 10.85 12.98 22.71
CA LYS A 291 11.33 12.83 24.11
C LYS A 291 12.84 12.70 24.33
N VAL A 292 13.67 13.05 23.35
CA VAL A 292 15.14 12.92 23.49
C VAL A 292 15.79 14.14 24.16
N SER A 293 15.13 15.31 24.15
CA SER A 293 15.75 16.52 24.68
C SER A 293 15.53 16.68 26.20
N SER A 294 16.60 16.43 26.97
CA SER A 294 16.96 17.04 28.27
C SER A 294 16.56 16.43 29.63
N THR A 295 15.90 15.27 29.76
CA THR A 295 15.73 14.63 31.10
C THR A 295 15.53 13.11 31.08
N LEU A 296 16.43 12.39 30.41
CA LEU A 296 16.23 10.99 30.02
C LEU A 296 16.11 9.96 31.16
N LEU A 297 16.55 10.23 32.40
CA LEU A 297 16.50 9.24 33.49
C LEU A 297 15.26 9.32 34.40
N TYR A 298 14.78 10.51 34.77
CA TYR A 298 13.74 10.64 35.80
C TYR A 298 12.29 10.53 35.26
N HIS A 299 12.08 10.80 33.97
CA HIS A 299 10.71 10.87 33.41
C HIS A 299 10.39 9.82 32.34
N VAL A 300 11.40 9.19 31.72
CA VAL A 300 11.17 8.18 30.67
C VAL A 300 10.75 6.84 31.25
N ILE A 301 11.36 6.41 32.36
CA ILE A 301 11.06 5.12 33.00
C ILE A 301 9.59 5.05 33.48
N PRO A 302 9.03 6.05 34.20
CA PRO A 302 7.64 6.00 34.63
C PRO A 302 6.64 6.10 33.49
N LEU A 303 6.97 6.85 32.42
CA LEU A 303 6.04 7.12 31.31
C LEU A 303 5.98 5.98 30.29
N VAL A 304 7.08 5.25 30.17
CA VAL A 304 7.12 3.98 29.43
C VAL A 304 6.36 2.90 30.19
N CYS A 305 6.66 2.74 31.48
CA CYS A 305 6.08 1.67 32.32
C CYS A 305 4.60 1.92 32.65
N SER A 306 4.12 3.17 32.60
CA SER A 306 2.69 3.49 32.82
C SER A 306 1.82 3.41 31.58
N SER A 307 2.41 3.28 30.38
CA SER A 307 1.64 3.02 29.17
C SER A 307 1.36 1.52 29.06
N GLN A 308 0.09 1.12 29.13
CA GLN A 308 -0.43 -0.24 28.87
C GLN A 308 -0.14 -0.75 27.43
N SER A 309 0.88 -0.23 26.76
CA SER A 309 1.22 -0.49 25.35
C SER A 309 2.68 -0.20 25.00
N GLY A 310 3.58 -0.03 25.98
CA GLY A 310 5.01 0.10 25.76
C GLY A 310 5.69 -1.28 25.79
N ASN A 311 6.16 -1.77 24.64
CA ASN A 311 6.93 -3.01 24.60
C ASN A 311 8.22 -2.84 25.44
N PRO A 312 8.41 -3.57 26.56
CA PRO A 312 9.55 -3.40 27.46
C PRO A 312 10.90 -3.56 26.76
N LYS A 313 10.95 -4.40 25.71
CA LYS A 313 12.14 -4.65 24.92
C LYS A 313 12.65 -3.39 24.21
N LEU A 314 11.74 -2.60 23.62
CA LEU A 314 12.11 -1.37 22.91
C LEU A 314 12.77 -0.34 23.84
N VAL A 315 12.36 -0.34 25.10
CA VAL A 315 12.81 0.65 26.08
C VAL A 315 14.17 0.24 26.60
N VAL A 316 14.35 -1.06 26.80
CA VAL A 316 15.67 -1.62 27.10
C VAL A 316 16.64 -1.35 25.94
N ASP A 317 16.23 -1.57 24.69
CA ASP A 317 17.06 -1.29 23.50
C ASP A 317 17.40 0.20 23.40
N LEU A 318 16.43 1.09 23.63
CA LEU A 318 16.67 2.55 23.66
C LEU A 318 17.61 2.98 24.81
N ILE A 319 17.49 2.37 25.99
CA ILE A 319 18.38 2.65 27.13
C ILE A 319 19.81 2.16 26.85
N ARG A 320 19.97 1.00 26.19
CA ARG A 320 21.29 0.54 25.74
C ARG A 320 21.90 1.51 24.72
N ALA A 321 21.08 2.02 23.80
CA ALA A 321 21.53 2.92 22.76
C ALA A 321 21.96 4.29 23.30
N ILE A 322 21.18 4.88 24.22
CA ILE A 322 21.40 6.26 24.70
C ILE A 322 22.46 6.34 25.81
N PHE A 323 22.61 5.31 26.64
CA PHE A 323 23.44 5.38 27.85
C PHE A 323 24.61 4.43 27.81
N THR A 324 25.78 4.90 28.24
CA THR A 324 26.99 4.09 28.40
C THR A 324 26.83 2.98 29.44
N ASP A 325 27.64 1.92 29.33
CA ASP A 325 27.58 0.78 30.26
C ASP A 325 27.96 1.14 31.70
N THR A 326 26.97 1.62 32.45
CA THR A 326 27.10 2.05 33.84
C THR A 326 26.27 1.15 34.77
N PRO A 327 26.62 1.09 36.07
CA PRO A 327 25.81 0.38 37.06
C PRO A 327 24.35 0.85 37.08
N LEU A 328 24.12 2.16 36.97
CA LEU A 328 22.80 2.78 36.90
C LEU A 328 21.99 2.32 35.67
N ARG A 329 22.65 2.19 34.51
CA ARG A 329 22.03 1.63 33.30
C ARG A 329 21.58 0.18 33.53
N LYS A 330 22.46 -0.66 34.11
CA LYS A 330 22.17 -2.07 34.41
C LYS A 330 21.00 -2.21 35.38
N ASP A 331 20.94 -1.37 36.41
CA ASP A 331 19.85 -1.37 37.38
C ASP A 331 18.51 -0.92 36.77
N CYS A 332 18.52 0.09 35.89
CA CYS A 332 17.32 0.51 35.16
C CYS A 332 16.81 -0.60 34.23
N ILE A 333 17.70 -1.22 33.44
CA ILE A 333 17.35 -2.34 32.55
C ILE A 333 16.78 -3.52 33.36
N ARG A 334 17.40 -3.85 34.51
CA ARG A 334 16.93 -4.92 35.39
C ARG A 334 15.55 -4.61 35.95
N THR A 335 15.29 -3.37 36.33
CA THR A 335 13.98 -2.93 36.83
C THR A 335 12.90 -3.06 35.77
N ILE A 336 13.15 -2.62 34.53
CA ILE A 336 12.19 -2.73 33.42
C ILE A 336 11.95 -4.19 33.03
N SER A 337 12.99 -5.03 33.05
CA SER A 337 12.88 -6.46 32.75
C SER A 337 12.09 -7.23 33.83
N ASN A 338 12.16 -6.78 35.09
CA ASN A 338 11.45 -7.38 36.22
C ASN A 338 10.00 -6.90 36.37
N VAL A 339 9.61 -5.80 35.72
CA VAL A 339 8.22 -5.29 35.69
C VAL A 339 7.36 -6.04 34.65
N SER A 340 7.94 -6.96 33.87
CA SER A 340 7.18 -7.88 33.02
C SER A 340 6.95 -9.22 33.72
N PRO A 341 5.79 -9.37 34.39
CA PRO A 341 5.05 -10.61 34.37
C PRO A 341 3.70 -10.37 33.69
N TYR A 342 3.37 -11.25 32.74
CA TYR A 342 2.13 -11.34 31.95
C TYR A 342 2.10 -10.58 30.63
#